data_AF-A0A4V0XUH6-F1
#
_entry.id   AF-A0A4V0XUH6-F1
#
_cell.length_a   1.000
_cell.length_b   1.000
_cell.length_c   1.000
_cell.angle_alpha   90.00
_cell.angle_beta   90.00
_cell.angle_gamma   90.00
#
_symmetry.space_group_name_H-M   'P 1'
#
loop_
_entity.id
_entity.type
_entity.pdbx_description
1 polymer ?
#
loop_
_entity_poly.entity_id
_entity_poly.type
_entity_poly.pdbx_seq_one_letter_code
_entity_poly.pdbx_strand_id
1 'polypeptide(L)'
;MNETTASMDELGASSRQSAEQASTAATGANQVLLLAGGYQKASVETGNNFSLKIKMEQLQQQIMRLSEHLGKIYSITNVVTDLASQTNMLALNASVEAARAGDSGKGFGVVASEICKLADQSRKSAEKISSIVTDIQSATNLTIRVTEEGSKSVEDIVYAINDVAINLQQISLNTQQQSIAVEQVVDAMNNLNFVSTEMATSINQTKQGVQRLNETAKNLQTLV
;
A
#
# COMPACT_ATOMS: atom_id res chain seq x y z
N MET A 1 -2.87 4.50 -49.91
CA MET A 1 -3.25 3.18 -49.38
C MET A 1 -2.11 2.47 -48.66
N ASN A 2 -0.85 2.53 -49.15
CA ASN A 2 0.31 2.02 -48.39
C ASN A 2 0.44 2.64 -46.98
N GLU A 3 0.15 3.93 -46.84
CA GLU A 3 0.17 4.60 -45.52
C GLU A 3 -0.88 4.02 -44.57
N THR A 4 -2.07 3.67 -45.06
CA THR A 4 -3.14 3.09 -44.23
C THR A 4 -2.79 1.70 -43.73
N THR A 5 -2.23 0.85 -44.59
CA THR A 5 -1.73 -0.48 -44.18
C THR A 5 -0.59 -0.34 -43.18
N ALA A 6 0.37 0.56 -43.42
CA ALA A 6 1.46 0.82 -42.48
C ALA A 6 0.96 1.32 -41.12
N SER A 7 -0.01 2.25 -41.09
CA SER A 7 -0.63 2.70 -39.84
C SER A 7 -1.38 1.58 -39.11
N MET A 8 -1.97 0.62 -39.85
CA MET A 8 -2.63 -0.54 -39.25
C MET A 8 -1.61 -1.53 -38.69
N ASP A 9 -0.50 -1.78 -39.38
CA ASP A 9 0.59 -2.62 -38.85
C ASP A 9 1.17 -2.03 -37.56
N GLU A 10 1.41 -0.72 -37.52
CA GLU A 10 1.81 0.01 -36.32
C GLU A 10 0.76 -0.09 -35.20
N LEU A 11 -0.53 0.04 -35.53
CA LEU A 11 -1.62 -0.11 -34.56
C LEU A 11 -1.68 -1.54 -34.00
N GLY A 12 -1.46 -2.55 -34.82
CA GLY A 12 -1.41 -3.96 -34.38
C GLY A 12 -0.23 -4.23 -33.46
N ALA A 13 0.95 -3.70 -33.79
CA ALA A 13 2.12 -3.77 -32.92
C ALA A 13 1.87 -3.07 -31.57
N SER A 14 1.31 -1.86 -31.60
CA SER A 14 0.93 -1.09 -30.42
C SER A 14 -0.11 -1.82 -29.56
N SER A 15 -1.09 -2.49 -30.19
CA SER A 15 -2.12 -3.27 -29.50
C SER A 15 -1.52 -4.48 -28.77
N ARG A 16 -0.62 -5.23 -29.41
CA ARG A 16 0.11 -6.34 -28.78
C ARG A 16 0.97 -5.88 -27.62
N GLN A 17 1.72 -4.79 -27.81
CA GLN A 17 2.53 -4.19 -26.75
C GLN A 17 1.65 -3.76 -25.55
N SER A 18 0.51 -3.14 -25.82
CA SER A 18 -0.44 -2.73 -24.77
C SER A 18 -1.01 -3.94 -24.02
N ALA A 19 -1.29 -5.05 -24.70
CA ALA A 19 -1.74 -6.29 -24.08
C ALA A 19 -0.69 -6.88 -23.12
N GLU A 20 0.58 -6.90 -23.54
CA GLU A 20 1.70 -7.38 -22.74
C GLU A 20 1.95 -6.49 -21.52
N GLN A 21 1.93 -5.17 -21.71
CA GLN A 21 2.05 -4.20 -20.61
C GLN A 21 0.92 -4.36 -19.59
N ALA A 22 -0.32 -4.52 -20.05
CA ALA A 22 -1.46 -4.73 -19.18
C ALA A 22 -1.35 -6.05 -18.39
N SER A 23 -0.90 -7.13 -19.03
CA SER A 23 -0.65 -8.44 -18.37
C SER A 23 0.46 -8.35 -17.30
N THR A 24 1.56 -7.67 -17.64
CA THR A 24 2.68 -7.44 -16.71
C THR A 24 2.22 -6.61 -15.50
N ALA A 25 1.47 -5.54 -15.75
CA ALA A 25 0.93 -4.69 -14.70
C ALA A 25 -0.08 -5.46 -13.82
N ALA A 26 -0.93 -6.32 -14.40
CA ALA A 26 -1.85 -7.17 -13.64
C ALA A 26 -1.09 -8.14 -12.72
N THR A 27 0.00 -8.73 -13.21
CA THR A 27 0.89 -9.58 -12.41
C THR A 27 1.52 -8.79 -11.25
N GLY A 28 1.96 -7.55 -11.51
CA GLY A 28 2.46 -6.65 -10.47
C GLY A 28 1.40 -6.30 -9.42
N ALA A 29 0.17 -6.01 -9.84
CA ALA A 29 -0.95 -5.76 -8.94
C ALA A 29 -1.26 -6.98 -8.04
N ASN A 30 -1.23 -8.19 -8.61
CA ASN A 30 -1.40 -9.44 -7.86
C ASN A 30 -0.26 -9.68 -6.86
N GLN A 31 0.98 -9.31 -7.19
CA GLN A 31 2.11 -9.37 -6.26
C GLN A 31 1.92 -8.41 -5.08
N VAL A 32 1.45 -7.18 -5.35
CA VAL A 32 1.13 -6.21 -4.29
C VAL A 32 -0.01 -6.73 -3.39
N LEU A 33 -1.05 -7.34 -3.96
CA LEU A 33 -2.11 -8.00 -3.18
C LEU A 33 -1.57 -9.06 -2.24
N LEU A 34 -0.64 -9.91 -2.72
CA LEU A 34 0.00 -10.92 -1.89
C LEU A 34 0.76 -10.29 -0.71
N LEU A 35 1.58 -9.27 -0.98
CA LEU A 35 2.37 -8.56 0.03
C LEU A 35 1.50 -7.81 1.05
N ALA A 36 0.40 -7.20 0.59
CA ALA A 36 -0.54 -6.48 1.44
C ALA A 36 -1.43 -7.42 2.27
N GLY A 37 -1.57 -8.69 1.87
CA GLY A 37 -2.38 -9.70 2.55
C GLY A 37 -3.80 -9.86 2.00
N GLY A 38 -4.04 -9.41 0.76
CA GLY A 38 -5.33 -9.53 0.08
C GLY A 38 -5.74 -10.96 -0.24
N TYR A 39 -4.78 -11.88 -0.40
CA TYR A 39 -5.06 -13.31 -0.55
C TYR A 39 -4.90 -14.03 0.78
N GLN A 40 -5.99 -14.12 1.55
CA GLN A 40 -6.03 -14.85 2.83
C GLN A 40 -5.89 -16.39 2.67
N LYS A 41 -5.72 -16.88 1.43
CA LYS A 41 -5.46 -18.29 1.08
C LYS A 41 -4.34 -18.41 0.04
N ALA A 42 -3.10 -18.18 0.45
CA ALA A 42 -1.96 -18.77 -0.26
C ALA A 42 -0.90 -19.15 0.78
N SER A 43 -0.97 -20.41 1.18
CA SER A 43 0.14 -21.23 1.71
C SER A 43 0.96 -20.66 2.88
N VAL A 44 0.84 -21.36 4.01
CA VAL A 44 1.72 -21.37 5.18
C VAL A 44 3.19 -21.75 4.84
N GLU A 45 3.58 -21.83 3.56
CA GLU A 45 4.83 -22.47 3.12
C GLU A 45 5.65 -21.67 2.11
N THR A 46 5.68 -20.34 2.18
CA THR A 46 6.78 -19.60 1.53
C THR A 46 7.39 -18.62 2.52
N GLY A 47 8.53 -19.06 3.06
CA GLY A 47 9.26 -18.49 4.19
C GLY A 47 9.29 -16.96 4.23
N ASN A 48 9.00 -16.42 5.42
CA ASN A 48 9.32 -15.08 5.87
C ASN A 48 8.64 -13.87 5.20
N ASN A 49 7.62 -14.03 4.36
CA ASN A 49 6.83 -12.87 3.91
C ASN A 49 5.61 -12.63 4.81
N PHE A 50 5.86 -12.05 5.99
CA PHE A 50 4.80 -11.50 6.84
C PHE A 50 4.05 -10.43 6.05
N SER A 51 2.82 -10.73 5.62
CA SER A 51 1.97 -9.75 4.94
C SER A 51 1.80 -8.50 5.81
N LEU A 52 1.68 -7.34 5.17
CA LEU A 52 1.59 -6.06 5.88
C LEU A 52 0.47 -6.06 6.93
N LYS A 53 -0.66 -6.70 6.62
CA LYS A 53 -1.76 -6.95 7.56
C LYS A 53 -1.33 -7.68 8.83
N ILE A 54 -0.61 -8.80 8.71
CA ILE A 54 -0.14 -9.56 9.88
C ILE A 54 0.87 -8.74 10.69
N LYS A 55 1.74 -7.94 10.03
CA LYS A 55 2.66 -7.05 10.75
C LYS A 55 1.91 -6.01 11.59
N MET A 56 0.80 -5.46 11.06
CA MET A 56 -0.05 -4.53 11.82
C MET A 56 -0.73 -5.23 13.01
N GLU A 57 -1.23 -6.44 12.83
CA GLU A 57 -1.80 -7.26 13.91
C GLU A 57 -0.77 -7.55 15.02
N GLN A 58 0.46 -7.93 14.64
CA GLN A 58 1.55 -8.14 15.58
C GLN A 58 1.92 -6.88 16.34
N LEU A 59 1.99 -5.74 15.63
CA LEU A 59 2.30 -4.45 16.24
C LEU A 59 1.23 -4.06 17.26
N GLN A 60 -0.05 -4.26 16.93
CA GLN A 60 -1.16 -4.06 17.87
C GLN A 60 -1.02 -4.95 19.12
N GLN A 61 -0.68 -6.24 18.95
CA GLN A 61 -0.45 -7.15 20.09
C GLN A 61 0.71 -6.69 20.98
N GLN A 62 1.83 -6.26 20.40
CA GLN A 62 2.98 -5.78 21.18
C GLN A 62 2.64 -4.51 21.95
N ILE A 63 1.87 -3.60 21.34
CA ILE A 63 1.41 -2.38 22.00
C ILE A 63 0.45 -2.69 23.16
N MET A 64 -0.45 -3.67 23.01
CA MET A 64 -1.32 -4.11 24.12
C MET A 64 -0.51 -4.67 25.29
N ARG A 65 0.53 -5.47 25.02
CA ARG A 65 1.44 -5.99 26.06
C ARG A 65 2.22 -4.88 26.75
N LEU A 66 2.68 -3.88 25.99
CA LEU A 66 3.33 -2.70 26.55
C LEU A 66 2.38 -1.95 27.49
N SER A 67 1.12 -1.75 27.09
CA SER A 67 0.10 -1.10 27.93
C SER A 67 -0.14 -1.88 29.23
N GLU A 68 -0.21 -3.22 29.17
CA GLU A 68 -0.32 -4.07 30.37
C GLU A 68 0.90 -3.92 31.30
N HIS A 69 2.12 -3.87 30.74
CA HIS A 69 3.35 -3.67 31.51
C HIS A 69 3.38 -2.29 32.17
N LEU A 70 2.95 -1.24 31.48
CA LEU A 70 2.83 0.11 32.06
C LEU A 70 1.83 0.13 33.22
N GLY A 71 0.70 -0.57 33.11
CA GLY A 71 -0.25 -0.72 34.21
C GLY A 71 0.35 -1.41 35.44
N LYS A 72 1.19 -2.44 35.24
CA LYS A 72 1.93 -3.09 36.33
C LYS A 72 2.95 -2.15 36.97
N ILE A 73 3.70 -1.39 36.17
CA ILE A 73 4.66 -0.40 36.68
C ILE A 73 3.92 0.66 37.50
N TYR A 74 2.82 1.20 36.99
CA TYR A 74 1.98 2.17 37.70
C TYR A 74 1.54 1.66 39.08
N SER A 75 1.05 0.41 39.16
CA SER A 75 0.67 -0.21 40.42
C SER A 75 1.84 -0.34 41.40
N ILE A 76 3.03 -0.72 40.91
CA ILE A 76 4.23 -0.82 41.75
C ILE A 76 4.66 0.56 42.24
N THR A 77 4.62 1.58 41.38
CA THR A 77 4.97 2.96 41.74
C THR A 77 4.05 3.51 42.83
N ASN A 78 2.75 3.18 42.79
CA ASN A 78 1.81 3.55 43.86
C ASN A 78 2.18 2.88 45.19
N VAL A 79 2.48 1.57 45.18
CA VAL A 79 2.92 0.85 46.39
C VAL A 79 4.21 1.45 46.97
N VAL A 80 5.16 1.84 46.13
CA VAL A 80 6.40 2.51 46.58
C VAL A 80 6.10 3.88 47.20
N THR A 81 5.17 4.63 46.62
CA THR A 81 4.73 5.94 47.15
C THR A 81 4.08 5.79 48.53
N ASP A 82 3.24 4.77 48.71
CA ASP A 82 2.61 4.44 49.99
C ASP A 82 3.66 3.98 51.02
N LEU A 83 4.59 3.11 50.63
CA LEU A 83 5.67 2.65 51.51
C LEU A 83 6.58 3.79 51.95
N ALA A 84 6.92 4.70 51.05
CA ALA A 84 7.68 5.90 51.37
C ALA A 84 6.93 6.78 52.38
N SER A 85 5.62 6.96 52.20
CA SER A 85 4.79 7.72 53.14
C SER A 85 4.70 7.07 54.53
N GLN A 86 4.53 5.74 54.58
CA GLN A 86 4.53 4.98 55.84
C GLN A 86 5.90 5.04 56.55
N THR A 87 6.99 4.90 55.78
CA THR A 87 8.35 5.00 56.31
C THR A 87 8.63 6.39 56.87
N ASN A 88 8.17 7.43 56.17
CA ASN A 88 8.27 8.82 56.64
C ASN A 88 7.49 9.03 57.96
N MET A 89 6.28 8.47 58.09
CA MET A 89 5.50 8.52 59.32
C MET A 89 6.17 7.77 60.48
N LEU A 90 6.74 6.59 60.23
CA LEU A 90 7.49 5.83 61.24
C LEU A 90 8.74 6.57 61.70
N ALA A 91 9.48 7.17 60.77
CA ALA A 91 10.66 7.96 61.06
C ALA A 91 10.32 9.22 61.85
N LEU A 92 9.20 9.89 61.53
CA LEU A 92 8.69 11.02 62.31
C LEU A 92 8.36 10.60 63.74
N ASN A 93 7.66 9.49 63.94
CA ASN A 93 7.35 8.96 65.27
C ASN A 93 8.63 8.62 66.05
N ALA A 94 9.64 8.02 65.40
CA ALA A 94 10.93 7.74 66.00
C ALA A 94 11.68 9.02 66.38
N SER A 95 11.59 10.08 65.57
CA SER A 95 12.18 11.38 65.87
C SER A 95 11.53 12.03 67.11
N VAL A 96 10.21 11.92 67.25
CA VAL A 96 9.47 12.39 68.43
C VAL A 96 9.89 11.62 69.69
N GLU A 97 9.97 10.29 69.62
CA GLU A 97 10.37 9.49 70.78
C GLU A 97 11.85 9.70 71.15
N ALA A 98 12.72 9.91 70.16
CA ALA A 98 14.11 10.28 70.39
C ALA A 98 14.24 11.64 71.10
N ALA A 99 13.42 12.63 70.74
CA ALA A 99 13.36 13.91 71.44
C ALA A 99 12.86 13.75 72.89
N ARG A 100 11.89 12.85 73.10
CA ARG A 100 11.33 12.53 74.42
C ARG A 100 12.34 11.86 75.35
N ALA A 101 13.24 11.04 74.80
CA ALA A 101 14.33 10.39 75.54
C ALA A 101 15.50 11.34 75.90
N GLY A 102 15.46 12.61 75.49
CA GLY A 102 16.47 13.62 75.84
C GLY A 102 17.87 13.26 75.35
N ASP A 103 18.86 13.35 76.23
CA ASP A 103 20.27 13.10 75.87
C ASP A 103 20.53 11.65 75.41
N SER A 104 19.78 10.69 75.94
CA SER A 104 19.89 9.27 75.55
C SER A 104 19.34 8.98 74.14
N GLY A 105 18.50 9.88 73.59
CA GLY A 105 17.88 9.73 72.28
C GLY A 105 18.59 10.42 71.12
N LYS A 106 19.63 11.23 71.38
CA LYS A 106 20.30 12.06 70.35
C LYS A 106 20.77 11.28 69.12
N GLY A 107 21.37 10.10 69.32
CA GLY A 107 21.80 9.24 68.21
C GLY A 107 20.64 8.70 67.36
N PHE A 108 19.55 8.27 68.02
CA PHE A 108 18.34 7.82 67.33
C PHE A 108 17.63 8.94 66.58
N GLY A 109 17.66 10.17 67.10
CA GLY A 109 17.09 11.34 66.42
C GLY A 109 17.77 11.66 65.09
N VAL A 110 19.10 11.51 65.02
CA VAL A 110 19.85 11.68 63.77
C VAL A 110 19.48 10.61 62.74
N VAL A 111 19.40 9.34 63.15
CA VAL A 111 18.99 8.24 62.28
C VAL A 111 17.56 8.45 61.76
N ALA A 112 16.63 8.83 62.64
CA ALA A 112 15.25 9.13 62.26
C ALA A 112 15.14 10.26 61.22
N SER A 113 15.92 11.34 61.37
CA SER A 113 15.98 12.43 60.39
C SER A 113 16.50 11.97 59.03
N GLU A 114 17.50 11.09 59.00
CA GLU A 114 18.04 10.56 57.76
C GLU A 114 17.05 9.62 57.06
N ILE A 115 16.31 8.81 57.82
CA ILE A 115 15.23 7.97 57.28
C ILE A 115 14.11 8.85 56.67
N CYS A 116 13.71 9.96 57.31
CA CYS A 116 12.74 10.91 56.74
C CYS A 116 13.21 11.46 55.39
N LYS A 117 14.48 11.85 55.27
CA LYS A 117 15.03 12.34 53.99
C LYS A 117 15.00 11.27 52.90
N LEU A 118 15.40 10.04 53.23
CA LEU A 118 15.37 8.91 52.29
C LEU A 118 13.94 8.60 51.86
N ALA A 119 12.98 8.64 52.79
CA ALA A 119 11.57 8.43 52.50
C ALA A 119 11.01 9.52 51.57
N ASP A 120 11.30 10.80 51.83
CA ASP A 120 10.89 11.91 50.95
C ASP A 120 11.54 11.82 49.56
N GLN A 121 12.81 11.44 49.48
CA GLN A 121 13.51 11.22 48.22
C GLN A 121 12.91 10.03 47.44
N SER A 122 12.53 8.94 48.13
CA SER A 122 11.86 7.79 47.54
C SER A 122 10.51 8.19 46.95
N ARG A 123 9.70 8.94 47.71
CA ARG A 123 8.41 9.49 47.27
C ARG A 123 8.55 10.36 46.02
N LYS A 124 9.47 11.33 46.03
CA LYS A 124 9.74 12.20 44.86
C LYS A 124 10.18 11.41 43.62
N SER A 125 10.94 10.33 43.83
CA SER A 125 11.36 9.45 42.73
C SER A 125 10.19 8.66 42.17
N ALA A 126 9.31 8.15 43.03
CA ALA A 126 8.08 7.46 42.62
C ALA A 126 7.14 8.41 41.86
N GLU A 127 6.95 9.65 42.32
CA GLU A 127 6.16 10.67 41.62
C GLU A 127 6.70 10.93 40.19
N LYS A 128 8.03 11.04 40.04
CA LYS A 128 8.67 11.18 38.72
C LYS A 128 8.44 9.97 37.83
N ILE A 129 8.56 8.75 38.37
CA ILE A 129 8.27 7.52 37.62
C ILE A 129 6.80 7.52 37.17
N SER A 130 5.86 7.91 38.03
CA SER A 130 4.44 8.00 37.70
C SER A 130 4.17 8.96 36.54
N SER A 131 4.85 10.12 36.53
CA SER A 131 4.76 11.06 35.40
C SER A 131 5.24 10.42 34.09
N ILE A 132 6.41 9.79 34.11
CA ILE A 132 6.97 9.13 32.92
C ILE A 132 6.04 8.01 32.43
N VAL A 133 5.49 7.20 33.33
CA VAL A 133 4.54 6.14 32.98
C VAL A 133 3.28 6.71 32.32
N THR A 134 2.77 7.83 32.83
CA THR A 134 1.60 8.52 32.24
C THR A 134 1.90 9.02 30.83
N ASP A 135 3.07 9.62 30.62
CA ASP A 135 3.51 10.11 29.31
C ASP A 135 3.65 8.95 28.31
N ILE A 136 4.28 7.84 28.72
CA ILE A 136 4.41 6.64 27.87
C ILE A 136 3.03 6.04 27.57
N GLN A 137 2.11 6.01 28.53
CA GLN A 137 0.75 5.51 28.31
C GLN A 137 0.00 6.37 27.29
N SER A 138 0.15 7.69 27.34
CA SER A 138 -0.42 8.61 26.34
C SER A 138 0.16 8.33 24.94
N ALA A 139 1.49 8.24 24.83
CA ALA A 139 2.16 7.89 23.58
C ALA A 139 1.74 6.52 23.04
N THR A 140 1.54 5.54 23.92
CA THR A 140 1.06 4.20 23.60
C THR A 140 -0.35 4.26 23.00
N ASN A 141 -1.26 5.00 23.63
CA ASN A 141 -2.63 5.18 23.12
C ASN A 141 -2.67 5.86 21.75
N LEU A 142 -1.81 6.86 21.52
CA LEU A 142 -1.66 7.48 20.19
C LEU A 142 -1.15 6.45 19.16
N THR A 143 -0.18 5.63 19.54
CA THR A 143 0.38 4.59 18.67
C THR A 143 -0.68 3.55 18.31
N ILE A 144 -1.57 3.16 19.24
CA ILE A 144 -2.72 2.28 18.95
C ILE A 144 -3.57 2.88 17.84
N ARG A 145 -3.98 4.14 17.97
CA ARG A 145 -4.85 4.81 16.99
C ARG A 145 -4.20 4.87 15.60
N VAL A 146 -2.93 5.27 15.53
CA VAL A 146 -2.19 5.33 14.26
C VAL A 146 -2.05 3.93 13.64
N THR A 147 -1.91 2.90 14.46
CA THR A 147 -1.86 1.51 13.99
C THR A 147 -3.21 1.05 13.43
N GLU A 148 -4.32 1.41 14.06
CA GLU A 148 -5.68 1.10 13.59
C GLU A 148 -5.98 1.81 12.26
N GLU A 149 -5.66 3.10 12.17
CA GLU A 149 -5.76 3.87 10.92
C GLU A 149 -4.87 3.29 9.81
N GLY A 150 -3.64 2.87 10.17
CA GLY A 150 -2.73 2.19 9.27
C GLY A 150 -3.28 0.85 8.77
N SER A 151 -3.88 0.05 9.66
CA SER A 151 -4.53 -1.21 9.31
C SER A 151 -5.69 -1.00 8.33
N LYS A 152 -6.52 0.02 8.59
CA LYS A 152 -7.62 0.38 7.67
C LYS A 152 -7.12 0.84 6.31
N SER A 153 -6.08 1.67 6.29
CA SER A 153 -5.46 2.13 5.03
C SER A 153 -4.91 0.97 4.19
N VAL A 154 -4.34 -0.06 4.85
CA VAL A 154 -3.88 -1.27 4.16
C VAL A 154 -5.04 -2.04 3.55
N GLU A 155 -6.18 -2.13 4.24
CA GLU A 155 -7.39 -2.74 3.69
C GLU A 155 -7.90 -2.00 2.44
N ASP A 156 -7.95 -0.67 2.49
CA ASP A 156 -8.38 0.15 1.35
C ASP A 156 -7.43 0.02 0.15
N ILE A 157 -6.12 -0.06 0.40
CA ILE A 157 -5.11 -0.35 -0.64
C ILE A 157 -5.37 -1.71 -1.29
N VAL A 158 -5.69 -2.74 -0.50
CA VAL A 158 -6.01 -4.09 -1.01
C VAL A 158 -7.22 -4.04 -1.95
N TYR A 159 -8.28 -3.32 -1.59
CA TYR A 159 -9.44 -3.18 -2.49
C TYR A 159 -9.08 -2.43 -3.77
N ALA A 160 -8.40 -1.29 -3.66
CA ALA A 160 -8.04 -0.47 -4.81
C ALA A 160 -7.13 -1.22 -5.79
N ILE A 161 -6.13 -1.97 -5.29
CA ILE A 161 -5.21 -2.70 -6.16
C ILE A 161 -5.87 -3.95 -6.78
N ASN A 162 -6.87 -4.54 -6.13
CA ASN A 162 -7.68 -5.60 -6.71
C ASN A 162 -8.48 -5.08 -7.92
N ASP A 163 -9.09 -3.92 -7.80
CA ASP A 163 -9.80 -3.28 -8.93
C ASP A 163 -8.85 -2.96 -10.08
N VAL A 164 -7.64 -2.48 -9.77
CA VAL A 164 -6.58 -2.27 -10.75
C VAL A 164 -6.21 -3.57 -11.48
N ALA A 165 -6.05 -4.68 -10.75
CA ALA A 165 -5.73 -5.98 -11.34
C ALA A 165 -6.83 -6.46 -12.32
N ILE A 166 -8.10 -6.32 -11.92
CA ILE A 166 -9.26 -6.67 -12.76
C ILE A 166 -9.29 -5.80 -14.02
N ASN A 167 -9.14 -4.48 -13.86
CA ASN A 167 -9.15 -3.54 -14.99
C ASN A 167 -8.02 -3.82 -15.98
N LEU A 168 -6.82 -4.14 -15.50
CA LEU A 168 -5.67 -4.48 -16.35
C LEU A 168 -5.89 -5.79 -17.10
N GLN A 169 -6.52 -6.78 -16.48
CA GLN A 169 -6.91 -8.01 -17.18
C GLN A 169 -7.90 -7.71 -18.31
N GLN A 170 -8.87 -6.82 -18.07
CA GLN A 170 -9.84 -6.42 -19.09
C GLN A 170 -9.19 -5.61 -20.23
N ILE A 171 -8.25 -4.72 -19.91
CA ILE A 171 -7.47 -3.99 -20.92
C ILE A 171 -6.70 -4.98 -21.79
N SER A 172 -6.03 -5.98 -21.20
CA SER A 172 -5.28 -7.00 -21.95
C SER A 172 -6.17 -7.77 -22.92
N LEU A 173 -7.38 -8.15 -22.50
CA LEU A 173 -8.36 -8.83 -23.36
C LEU A 173 -8.85 -7.92 -24.50
N ASN A 174 -9.17 -6.66 -24.20
CA ASN A 174 -9.64 -5.70 -25.20
C ASN A 174 -8.57 -5.40 -26.25
N THR A 175 -7.30 -5.25 -25.85
CA THR A 175 -6.21 -5.00 -26.78
C THR A 175 -5.82 -6.23 -27.60
N GLN A 176 -6.01 -7.45 -27.07
CA GLN A 176 -5.93 -8.67 -27.89
C GLN A 176 -7.01 -8.69 -28.96
N GLN A 177 -8.26 -8.38 -28.61
CA GLN A 177 -9.36 -8.28 -29.58
C GLN A 177 -9.11 -7.20 -30.62
N GLN A 178 -8.57 -6.05 -30.20
CA GLN A 178 -8.18 -4.97 -31.11
C GLN A 178 -7.08 -5.42 -32.09
N SER A 179 -6.09 -6.22 -31.65
CA SER A 179 -5.07 -6.78 -32.56
C SER A 179 -5.70 -7.65 -33.64
N ILE A 180 -6.68 -8.49 -33.28
CA ILE A 180 -7.41 -9.35 -34.23
C ILE A 180 -8.21 -8.49 -35.22
N ALA A 181 -8.89 -7.45 -34.74
CA ALA A 181 -9.64 -6.53 -35.60
C ALA A 181 -8.73 -5.78 -36.58
N VAL A 182 -7.53 -5.38 -36.13
CA VAL A 182 -6.53 -4.75 -36.99
C VAL A 182 -6.08 -5.68 -38.12
N GLU A 183 -5.81 -6.96 -37.82
CA GLU A 183 -5.46 -7.95 -38.84
C GLU A 183 -6.56 -8.08 -39.92
N GLN A 184 -7.83 -8.08 -39.52
CA GLN A 184 -8.97 -8.09 -40.46
C GLN A 184 -9.03 -6.84 -41.34
N VAL A 185 -8.69 -5.66 -40.79
CA VAL A 185 -8.63 -4.41 -41.57
C VAL A 185 -7.48 -4.45 -42.57
N VAL A 186 -6.31 -4.98 -42.17
CA VAL A 186 -5.16 -5.16 -43.07
C VAL A 186 -5.54 -6.06 -44.26
N ASP A 187 -6.21 -7.20 -44.00
CA ASP A 187 -6.69 -8.09 -45.06
C ASP A 187 -7.68 -7.41 -46.02
N ALA A 188 -8.62 -6.63 -45.46
CA ALA A 188 -9.56 -5.86 -46.27
C ALA A 188 -8.84 -4.81 -47.16
N MET A 189 -7.81 -4.14 -46.64
CA MET A 189 -7.01 -3.17 -47.40
C MET A 189 -6.22 -3.83 -48.53
N ASN A 190 -5.67 -5.03 -48.29
CA ASN A 190 -4.99 -5.80 -49.33
C ASN A 190 -5.94 -6.18 -50.47
N ASN A 191 -7.17 -6.62 -50.14
CA ASN A 191 -8.20 -6.89 -51.14
C ASN A 191 -8.61 -5.63 -51.93
N LEU A 192 -8.77 -4.49 -51.25
CA LEU A 192 -9.06 -3.22 -51.92
C LEU A 192 -7.93 -2.79 -52.87
N ASN A 193 -6.67 -3.03 -52.50
CA ASN A 193 -5.53 -2.74 -53.35
C ASN A 193 -5.60 -3.58 -54.65
N PHE A 194 -5.85 -4.88 -54.52
CA PHE A 194 -6.05 -5.77 -55.67
C PHE A 194 -7.17 -5.27 -56.60
N VAL A 195 -8.35 -4.97 -56.05
CA VAL A 195 -9.49 -4.46 -56.83
C VAL A 195 -9.17 -3.10 -57.49
N SER A 196 -8.45 -2.21 -56.80
CA SER A 196 -8.05 -0.92 -57.36
C SER A 196 -7.09 -1.08 -58.54
N THR A 197 -6.16 -2.04 -58.47
CA THR A 197 -5.24 -2.33 -59.59
C THR A 197 -5.98 -2.91 -60.80
N GLU A 198 -6.92 -3.83 -60.60
CA GLU A 198 -7.78 -4.38 -61.65
C GLU A 198 -8.66 -3.30 -62.30
N MET A 199 -9.20 -2.37 -61.48
CA MET A 199 -9.99 -1.25 -61.96
C MET A 199 -9.15 -0.30 -62.83
N ALA A 200 -7.90 -0.01 -62.45
CA ALA A 200 -7.00 0.82 -63.25
C ALA A 200 -6.70 0.16 -64.62
N THR A 201 -6.50 -1.16 -64.64
CA THR A 201 -6.34 -1.94 -65.88
C THR A 201 -7.59 -1.87 -66.75
N SER A 202 -8.76 -2.06 -66.16
CA SER A 202 -10.06 -2.00 -66.84
C SER A 202 -10.35 -0.61 -67.43
N ILE A 203 -9.99 0.46 -66.71
CA ILE A 203 -10.08 1.84 -67.20
C ILE A 203 -9.17 2.05 -68.41
N ASN A 204 -7.93 1.54 -68.38
CA ASN A 204 -7.01 1.62 -69.52
C ASN A 204 -7.55 0.86 -70.74
N GLN A 205 -8.11 -0.34 -70.55
CA GLN A 205 -8.75 -1.09 -71.63
C GLN A 205 -9.95 -0.35 -72.23
N THR A 206 -10.79 0.24 -71.37
CA THR A 206 -11.95 1.04 -71.78
C THR A 206 -11.50 2.26 -72.59
N LYS A 207 -10.46 2.97 -72.13
CA LYS A 207 -9.86 4.09 -72.86
C LYS A 207 -9.38 3.69 -74.25
N GLN A 208 -8.69 2.55 -74.38
CA GLN A 208 -8.25 2.02 -75.68
C GLN A 208 -9.44 1.65 -76.57
N GLY A 209 -10.50 1.06 -76.01
CA GLY A 209 -11.74 0.75 -76.72
C GLY A 209 -12.40 2.00 -77.28
N VAL A 210 -12.51 3.06 -76.48
CA VAL A 210 -13.06 4.36 -76.91
C VAL A 210 -12.20 4.99 -78.00
N GLN A 211 -10.86 4.90 -77.92
CA GLN A 211 -9.97 5.40 -78.96
C GLN A 211 -10.18 4.68 -80.30
N ARG A 212 -10.29 3.35 -80.31
CA ARG A 212 -10.57 2.56 -81.52
C ARG A 212 -11.94 2.90 -82.11
N LEU A 213 -12.96 3.07 -81.28
CA LEU A 213 -14.29 3.49 -81.74
C LEU A 213 -14.23 4.87 -82.42
N ASN A 214 -13.48 5.81 -81.85
CA ASN A 214 -13.29 7.14 -82.43
C ASN A 214 -12.54 7.09 -83.78
N GLU A 215 -11.47 6.29 -83.89
CA GLU A 215 -10.78 6.07 -85.17
C GLU A 215 -11.71 5.45 -86.22
N THR A 216 -12.48 4.43 -85.83
CA THR A 216 -13.44 3.78 -86.74
C THR A 216 -14.51 4.76 -87.21
N ALA A 217 -15.04 5.59 -86.31
CA ALA A 217 -16.00 6.63 -86.66
C ALA A 217 -15.43 7.66 -87.64
N LYS A 218 -14.18 8.12 -87.42
CA LYS A 218 -13.48 9.01 -88.36
C LYS A 218 -13.29 8.36 -89.74
N ASN A 219 -12.88 7.10 -89.78
CA ASN A 219 -12.68 6.37 -91.03
C ASN A 219 -14.00 6.20 -91.80
N LEU A 220 -15.11 5.92 -91.12
CA LEU A 220 -16.42 5.89 -91.75
C LEU A 220 -16.80 7.25 -92.34
N GLN A 221 -16.53 8.34 -91.61
CA GLN A 221 -16.87 9.70 -92.06
C GLN A 221 -16.06 10.13 -93.29
N THR A 222 -14.87 9.58 -93.51
CA THR A 222 -14.08 9.80 -94.74
C THR A 222 -14.51 8.93 -95.93
N LEU A 223 -15.33 7.90 -95.70
CA LEU A 223 -15.79 6.98 -96.76
C LEU A 223 -17.09 7.41 -97.44
N VAL A 224 -17.82 8.34 -96.83
CA VAL A 224 -19.10 8.90 -97.30
C VAL A 224 -18.85 10.28 -97.89
#